data_AF-A0A5Q4BGQ4-F1
#
_entry.id   AF-A0A5Q4BGQ4-F1
#
_cell.length_a   1.000
_cell.length_b   1.000
_cell.length_c   1.000
_cell.angle_alpha   90.00
_cell.angle_beta   90.00
_cell.angle_gamma   90.00
#
_symmetry.space_group_name_H-M   'P 1'
#
loop_
_entity.id
_entity.type
_entity.pdbx_description
1 polymer ?
#
loop_
_entity_poly.entity_id
_entity_poly.type
_entity_poly.pdbx_seq_one_letter_code
_entity_poly.pdbx_strand_id
1 'polypeptide(L)'
;MSSSCPASPTPVPVSDLLTLVITTSPTPSAPSTELLDAVFQSIRLHCGDLLACRIIVVLDTFERIGEVSRLKKGQVTEEGAEDFRKYKDNVKDLVLGAYGHRPDIKDELVQEQGEAEYGYNGRTASAATNMATYTLSRTQDFQVSFIEPSERLGFGLAVRTALRITTTPYVWIHQHDWTLVHDIPVAPILDVMKSNDADGERPVKYVCLASVRMLQYAETAHVQDFAHLRALTAKLKNDFTSHSYPGTKVPLTPMFFWHDKPHIASTQHYLSRVFPTRLAIPRGAFIEDTIGHRARTQMKEQGVWARWGCWLFYPGEGRQLCLRHLDGRRWRGAEAETTLKAMYKQSSRGSTPTPTPTPTPTPKQTKN
;
A
#
# COMPACT_ATOMS: atom_id res chain seq x y z
N MET A 1 47.60 26.86 8.62
CA MET A 1 46.90 25.99 7.67
C MET A 1 45.49 25.76 8.20
N SER A 2 44.53 26.50 7.67
CA SER A 2 43.10 26.40 8.04
C SER A 2 42.51 25.17 7.35
N SER A 3 42.28 24.11 8.12
CA SER A 3 41.58 22.90 7.67
C SER A 3 40.13 23.26 7.38
N SER A 4 39.77 23.36 6.10
CA SER A 4 38.37 23.50 5.69
C SER A 4 37.63 22.21 6.02
N CYS A 5 36.65 22.26 6.92
CA CYS A 5 35.67 21.20 7.05
C CYS A 5 35.00 20.98 5.68
N PRO A 6 34.90 19.73 5.18
CA PRO A 6 34.14 19.47 3.98
C PRO A 6 32.69 19.91 4.21
N ALA A 7 32.16 20.73 3.31
CA ALA A 7 30.76 21.12 3.32
C ALA A 7 29.88 19.86 3.33
N SER A 8 28.87 19.84 4.21
CA SER A 8 27.90 18.76 4.27
C SER A 8 27.28 18.58 2.87
N PRO A 9 27.21 17.35 2.32
CA PRO A 9 26.66 17.13 0.99
C PRO A 9 25.23 17.65 0.94
N THR A 10 24.92 18.42 -0.10
CA THR A 10 23.56 18.92 -0.32
C THR A 10 22.61 17.73 -0.44
N PRO A 11 21.49 17.70 0.32
CA PRO A 11 20.56 16.58 0.24
C PRO A 11 20.00 16.44 -1.18
N VAL A 12 20.02 15.21 -1.70
CA VAL A 12 19.40 14.89 -2.99
C VAL A 12 17.88 15.05 -2.85
N PRO A 13 17.18 15.69 -3.81
CA PRO A 13 15.73 15.81 -3.78
C PRO A 13 15.02 14.45 -3.68
N VAL A 14 13.95 14.38 -2.88
CA VAL A 14 13.16 13.14 -2.73
C VAL A 14 12.62 12.65 -4.08
N SER A 15 12.26 13.58 -4.97
CA SER A 15 11.74 13.30 -6.32
C SER A 15 12.70 12.54 -7.24
N ASP A 16 14.01 12.62 -6.97
CA ASP A 16 15.03 11.89 -7.74
C ASP A 16 15.25 10.48 -7.19
N LEU A 17 14.86 10.25 -5.93
CA LEU A 17 15.09 9.00 -5.21
C LEU A 17 13.85 8.10 -5.15
N LEU A 18 12.65 8.67 -5.25
CA LEU A 18 11.40 7.99 -4.92
C LEU A 18 10.34 8.16 -6.01
N THR A 19 9.65 7.06 -6.34
CA THR A 19 8.43 7.05 -7.15
C THR A 19 7.24 6.61 -6.29
N LEU A 20 6.14 7.37 -6.32
CA LEU A 20 4.87 7.00 -5.70
C LEU A 20 4.09 6.06 -6.63
N VAL A 21 3.77 4.87 -6.17
CA VAL A 21 2.94 3.91 -6.88
C VAL A 21 1.60 3.80 -6.16
N ILE A 22 0.52 4.18 -6.82
CA ILE A 22 -0.84 3.99 -6.32
C ILE A 22 -1.52 2.91 -7.13
N THR A 23 -2.06 1.89 -6.47
CA THR A 23 -2.94 0.91 -7.11
C THR A 23 -4.39 1.18 -6.74
N THR A 24 -5.26 1.23 -7.74
CA THR A 24 -6.71 1.29 -7.55
C THR A 24 -7.39 0.25 -8.44
N SER A 25 -8.65 -0.05 -8.15
CA SER A 25 -9.47 -1.04 -8.85
C SER A 25 -10.95 -0.69 -8.68
N PRO A 26 -11.91 -1.43 -9.27
CA PRO A 26 -13.33 -1.20 -9.01
C PRO A 26 -13.65 -1.17 -7.52
N THR A 27 -14.37 -0.14 -7.10
CA THR A 27 -14.85 0.09 -5.72
C THR A 27 -16.35 0.39 -5.74
N PRO A 28 -17.08 0.20 -4.62
CA PRO A 28 -18.50 0.52 -4.55
C PRO A 28 -18.80 2.02 -4.64
N SER A 29 -17.81 2.89 -4.42
CA SER A 29 -17.96 4.34 -4.59
C SER A 29 -17.72 4.81 -6.02
N ALA A 30 -17.29 3.95 -6.94
CA ALA A 30 -17.20 4.33 -8.36
C ALA A 30 -18.57 4.85 -8.84
N PRO A 31 -18.63 5.94 -9.61
CA PRO A 31 -17.52 6.64 -10.27
C PRO A 31 -16.80 7.70 -9.43
N SER A 32 -17.20 7.92 -8.18
CA SER A 32 -16.58 8.91 -7.27
C SER A 32 -15.13 8.56 -6.93
N THR A 33 -14.29 9.59 -6.85
CA THR A 33 -12.87 9.51 -6.48
C THR A 33 -12.60 9.83 -5.02
N GLU A 34 -13.64 10.03 -4.20
CA GLU A 34 -13.53 10.44 -2.78
C GLU A 34 -12.48 9.70 -1.96
N LEU A 35 -12.36 8.37 -2.13
CA LEU A 35 -11.36 7.57 -1.43
C LEU A 35 -9.93 8.05 -1.77
N LEU A 36 -9.65 8.19 -3.06
CA LEU A 36 -8.34 8.60 -3.54
C LEU A 36 -8.07 10.10 -3.26
N ASP A 37 -9.11 10.93 -3.32
CA ASP A 37 -9.00 12.34 -2.92
C ASP A 37 -8.62 12.47 -1.45
N ALA A 38 -9.25 11.69 -0.56
CA ALA A 38 -8.86 11.64 0.85
C ALA A 38 -7.40 11.16 1.04
N VAL A 39 -6.92 10.21 0.22
CA VAL A 39 -5.50 9.82 0.21
C VAL A 39 -4.62 11.02 -0.16
N PHE A 40 -4.89 11.71 -1.26
CA PHE A 40 -4.11 12.88 -1.68
C PHE A 40 -4.13 14.02 -0.67
N GLN A 41 -5.29 14.30 -0.05
CA GLN A 41 -5.40 15.28 1.04
C GLN A 41 -4.52 14.89 2.22
N SER A 42 -4.52 13.62 2.62
CA SER A 42 -3.65 13.13 3.70
C SER A 42 -2.17 13.21 3.35
N ILE A 43 -1.80 12.97 2.08
CA ILE A 43 -0.42 13.14 1.60
C ILE A 43 -0.03 14.62 1.66
N ARG A 44 -0.86 15.55 1.21
CA ARG A 44 -0.58 17.00 1.32
C ARG A 44 -0.31 17.42 2.76
N LEU A 45 -1.10 16.89 3.69
CA LEU A 45 -1.03 17.27 5.10
C LEU A 45 0.20 16.69 5.80
N HIS A 46 0.53 15.42 5.54
CA HIS A 46 1.48 14.66 6.35
C HIS A 46 2.78 14.27 5.63
N CYS A 47 2.84 14.45 4.30
CA CYS A 47 3.95 13.99 3.48
C CYS A 47 4.00 14.69 2.10
N GLY A 48 3.97 16.02 2.11
CA GLY A 48 3.87 16.82 0.88
C GLY A 48 4.96 16.54 -0.16
N ASP A 49 6.16 16.13 0.29
CA ASP A 49 7.29 15.74 -0.57
C ASP A 49 6.92 14.69 -1.62
N LEU A 50 5.96 13.79 -1.31
CA LEU A 50 5.51 12.76 -2.25
C LEU A 50 4.85 13.34 -3.51
N LEU A 51 4.30 14.56 -3.44
CA LEU A 51 3.65 15.20 -4.59
C LEU A 51 4.64 15.89 -5.51
N ALA A 52 5.91 15.98 -5.13
CA ALA A 52 6.99 16.36 -6.03
C ALA A 52 7.60 15.15 -6.77
N CYS A 53 7.34 13.94 -6.28
CA CYS A 53 7.86 12.71 -6.87
C CYS A 53 7.14 12.33 -8.16
N ARG A 54 7.75 11.44 -8.95
CA ARG A 54 7.03 10.76 -10.03
C ARG A 54 5.91 9.90 -9.44
N ILE A 55 4.77 9.83 -10.12
CA ILE A 55 3.66 8.96 -9.75
C ILE A 55 3.30 7.98 -10.87
N ILE A 56 3.07 6.74 -10.47
CA ILE A 56 2.49 5.70 -11.33
C ILE A 56 1.18 5.25 -10.69
N VAL A 57 0.06 5.47 -11.38
CA VAL A 57 -1.26 5.01 -10.95
C VAL A 57 -1.66 3.80 -11.79
N VAL A 58 -1.82 2.64 -11.14
CA VAL A 58 -2.31 1.43 -11.79
C VAL A 58 -3.81 1.33 -11.58
N LEU A 59 -4.57 1.47 -12.66
CA LEU A 59 -6.03 1.36 -12.71
C LEU A 59 -6.41 -0.10 -13.03
N ASP A 60 -6.18 -1.00 -12.07
CA ASP A 60 -6.42 -2.45 -12.27
C ASP A 60 -7.91 -2.73 -12.52
N THR A 61 -8.19 -3.69 -13.41
CA THR A 61 -9.56 -3.94 -13.89
C THR A 61 -10.21 -5.15 -13.20
N PHE A 62 -11.40 -5.53 -13.63
CA PHE A 62 -12.13 -6.71 -13.17
C PHE A 62 -11.94 -7.90 -14.11
N GLU A 63 -12.28 -9.09 -13.63
CA GLU A 63 -12.15 -10.37 -14.35
C GLU A 63 -13.41 -10.71 -15.14
N ARG A 64 -14.60 -10.42 -14.60
CA ARG A 64 -15.88 -10.69 -15.27
C ARG A 64 -17.01 -9.80 -14.78
N ILE A 65 -18.06 -9.71 -15.60
CA ILE A 65 -19.34 -9.10 -15.24
C ILE A 65 -20.30 -10.21 -14.81
N GLY A 66 -21.10 -9.97 -13.77
CA GLY A 66 -22.15 -10.89 -13.32
C GLY A 66 -23.22 -10.19 -12.51
N GLU A 67 -24.27 -10.93 -12.13
CA GLU A 67 -25.48 -10.37 -11.49
C GLU A 67 -25.21 -9.68 -10.15
N VAL A 68 -24.21 -10.14 -9.40
CA VAL A 68 -23.88 -9.62 -8.07
C VAL A 68 -22.41 -9.24 -8.00
N SER A 69 -22.12 -8.08 -7.39
CA SER A 69 -20.75 -7.63 -7.17
C SER A 69 -20.02 -8.57 -6.18
N ARG A 70 -18.85 -9.05 -6.60
CA ARG A 70 -17.89 -9.81 -5.76
C ARG A 70 -16.47 -9.30 -6.04
N LEU A 71 -16.21 -8.06 -5.64
CA LEU A 71 -14.94 -7.35 -5.94
C LEU A 71 -13.68 -8.15 -5.57
N LYS A 72 -13.66 -8.86 -4.43
CA LYS A 72 -12.52 -9.71 -4.03
C LYS A 72 -12.24 -10.85 -5.01
N LYS A 73 -13.26 -11.31 -5.75
CA LYS A 73 -13.17 -12.34 -6.79
C LYS A 73 -13.13 -11.76 -8.21
N GLY A 74 -12.88 -10.46 -8.34
CA GLY A 74 -12.79 -9.79 -9.64
C GLY A 74 -14.11 -9.71 -10.41
N GLN A 75 -15.26 -9.77 -9.73
CA GLN A 75 -16.57 -9.71 -10.40
C GLN A 75 -17.29 -8.40 -10.06
N VAL A 76 -17.76 -7.69 -11.09
CA VAL A 76 -18.57 -6.47 -11.00
C VAL A 76 -19.95 -6.71 -11.64
N THR A 77 -20.90 -5.80 -11.40
CA THR A 77 -22.17 -5.73 -12.14
C THR A 77 -21.98 -4.96 -13.44
N GLU A 78 -22.97 -4.98 -14.34
CA GLU A 78 -22.97 -4.18 -15.58
C GLU A 78 -22.81 -2.68 -15.26
N GLU A 79 -23.63 -2.18 -14.34
CA GLU A 79 -23.53 -0.82 -13.79
C GLU A 79 -22.14 -0.55 -13.19
N GLY A 80 -21.60 -1.48 -12.39
CA GLY A 80 -20.27 -1.33 -11.80
C GLY A 80 -19.14 -1.28 -12.85
N ALA A 81 -19.32 -1.92 -14.01
CA ALA A 81 -18.37 -1.81 -15.13
C ALA A 81 -18.48 -0.44 -15.82
N GLU A 82 -19.68 0.10 -15.98
CA GLU A 82 -19.93 1.45 -16.49
C GLU A 82 -19.34 2.52 -15.57
N ASP A 83 -19.59 2.40 -14.27
CA ASP A 83 -19.09 3.33 -13.27
C ASP A 83 -17.58 3.26 -13.14
N PHE A 84 -16.98 2.07 -13.27
CA PHE A 84 -15.53 1.97 -13.29
C PHE A 84 -14.91 2.62 -14.51
N ARG A 85 -15.55 2.61 -15.69
CA ARG A 85 -15.06 3.35 -16.86
C ARG A 85 -14.99 4.85 -16.57
N LYS A 86 -16.06 5.44 -16.04
CA LYS A 86 -16.10 6.85 -15.62
C LYS A 86 -15.08 7.15 -14.50
N TYR A 87 -14.94 6.23 -13.54
CA TYR A 87 -13.98 6.34 -12.44
C TYR A 87 -12.55 6.50 -12.94
N LYS A 88 -12.13 5.75 -13.97
CA LYS A 88 -10.77 5.88 -14.52
C LYS A 88 -10.49 7.29 -15.02
N ASP A 89 -11.45 7.89 -15.73
CA ASP A 89 -11.31 9.25 -16.23
C ASP A 89 -11.28 10.27 -15.09
N ASN A 90 -12.16 10.12 -14.10
CA ASN A 90 -12.18 10.97 -12.91
C ASN A 90 -10.88 10.87 -12.09
N VAL A 91 -10.29 9.67 -11.97
CA VAL A 91 -9.00 9.47 -11.30
C VAL A 91 -7.89 10.18 -12.06
N LYS A 92 -7.87 10.10 -13.40
CA LYS A 92 -6.89 10.83 -14.20
C LYS A 92 -6.99 12.33 -13.96
N ASP A 93 -8.21 12.90 -13.92
CA ASP A 93 -8.40 14.33 -13.61
C ASP A 93 -7.87 14.69 -12.22
N LEU A 94 -8.25 13.90 -11.21
CA LEU A 94 -7.82 14.12 -9.84
C LEU A 94 -6.29 14.11 -9.72
N VAL A 95 -5.64 13.12 -10.31
CA VAL A 95 -4.18 12.95 -10.23
C VAL A 95 -3.47 14.06 -11.00
N LEU A 96 -3.89 14.37 -12.22
CA LEU A 96 -3.27 15.44 -13.02
C LEU A 96 -3.42 16.80 -12.32
N GLY A 97 -4.62 17.12 -11.83
CA GLY A 97 -4.85 18.32 -11.04
C GLY A 97 -4.05 18.35 -9.73
N ALA A 98 -3.87 17.19 -9.09
CA ALA A 98 -3.06 17.11 -7.87
C ALA A 98 -1.59 17.47 -8.08
N TYR A 99 -1.08 17.28 -9.30
CA TYR A 99 0.26 17.60 -9.77
C TYR A 99 0.33 18.95 -10.52
N GLY A 100 -0.73 19.76 -10.46
CA GLY A 100 -0.75 21.11 -11.04
C GLY A 100 -0.90 21.15 -12.56
N HIS A 101 -1.26 20.03 -13.20
CA HIS A 101 -1.53 20.01 -14.63
C HIS A 101 -2.93 20.54 -14.93
N ARG A 102 -3.07 21.14 -16.12
CA ARG A 102 -4.34 21.62 -16.66
C ARG A 102 -5.25 20.46 -17.10
N PRO A 103 -6.59 20.57 -17.03
CA PRO A 103 -7.48 19.45 -17.36
C PRO A 103 -7.34 18.90 -18.79
N ASP A 104 -7.03 19.75 -19.76
CA ASP A 104 -6.87 19.40 -21.17
C ASP A 104 -5.55 18.67 -21.50
N ILE A 105 -4.62 18.56 -20.54
CA ILE A 105 -3.37 17.79 -20.71
C ILE A 105 -3.63 16.32 -21.03
N LYS A 106 -4.82 15.80 -20.70
CA LYS A 106 -5.22 14.41 -20.96
C LYS A 106 -5.12 14.04 -22.44
N ASP A 107 -5.44 14.99 -23.32
CA ASP A 107 -5.41 14.81 -24.77
C ASP A 107 -3.96 14.84 -25.31
N GLU A 108 -3.01 15.31 -24.51
CA GLU A 108 -1.58 15.39 -24.82
C GLU A 108 -0.75 14.24 -24.22
N LEU A 109 -1.40 13.30 -23.50
CA LEU A 109 -0.70 12.17 -22.89
C LEU A 109 -0.12 11.25 -23.97
N VAL A 110 1.17 10.95 -23.82
CA VAL A 110 1.85 9.98 -24.68
C VAL A 110 1.36 8.59 -24.31
N GLN A 111 0.88 7.83 -25.31
CA GLN A 111 0.36 6.48 -25.14
C GLN A 111 1.29 5.43 -25.72
N GLU A 112 1.50 4.37 -24.95
CA GLU A 112 2.30 3.21 -25.34
C GLU A 112 1.62 1.92 -24.89
N GLN A 113 1.97 0.81 -25.53
CA GLN A 113 1.56 -0.53 -25.11
C GLN A 113 2.71 -1.20 -24.38
N GLY A 114 2.39 -1.95 -23.33
CA GLY A 114 3.34 -2.80 -22.63
C GLY A 114 2.71 -4.13 -22.25
N GLU A 115 3.52 -5.00 -21.66
CA GLU A 115 3.08 -6.33 -21.25
C GLU A 115 3.34 -6.56 -19.76
N ALA A 116 2.28 -6.93 -19.04
CA ALA A 116 2.32 -7.36 -17.65
C ALA A 116 2.39 -8.88 -17.62
N GLU A 117 3.49 -9.41 -17.09
CA GLU A 117 3.65 -10.84 -16.91
C GLU A 117 2.59 -11.41 -15.94
N TYR A 118 2.16 -12.64 -16.17
CA TYR A 118 1.43 -13.48 -15.25
C TYR A 118 2.29 -14.66 -14.77
N GLY A 119 1.94 -15.17 -13.60
CA GLY A 119 2.34 -16.52 -13.20
C GLY A 119 1.59 -17.58 -14.02
N TYR A 120 1.73 -18.86 -13.64
CA TYR A 120 0.97 -19.95 -14.25
C TYR A 120 -0.54 -19.76 -14.07
N ASN A 121 -1.29 -19.67 -15.16
CA ASN A 121 -2.75 -19.68 -15.15
C ASN A 121 -3.25 -21.12 -15.32
N GLY A 122 -3.65 -21.80 -14.24
CA GLY A 122 -4.19 -23.17 -14.30
C GLY A 122 -5.51 -23.33 -15.06
N ARG A 123 -5.86 -22.41 -15.97
CA ARG A 123 -7.03 -22.43 -16.84
C ARG A 123 -6.60 -22.33 -18.30
N THR A 124 -6.80 -23.45 -19.00
CA THR A 124 -6.87 -23.63 -20.46
C THR A 124 -5.64 -23.31 -21.29
N ALA A 125 -5.29 -24.27 -22.17
CA ALA A 125 -4.26 -24.22 -23.21
C ALA A 125 -4.48 -23.14 -24.31
N SER A 126 -5.33 -22.13 -24.05
CA SER A 126 -5.69 -21.06 -25.01
C SER A 126 -5.11 -19.69 -24.68
N ALA A 127 -4.43 -19.50 -23.54
CA ALA A 127 -3.59 -18.31 -23.32
C ALA A 127 -2.18 -18.62 -23.86
N ALA A 128 -1.96 -18.37 -25.15
CA ALA A 128 -0.66 -18.59 -25.79
C ALA A 128 0.47 -17.74 -25.14
N THR A 129 0.14 -16.77 -24.31
CA THR A 129 1.09 -15.95 -23.54
C THR A 129 0.65 -15.86 -22.07
N ASN A 130 1.59 -16.07 -21.14
CA ASN A 130 1.36 -15.82 -19.70
C ASN A 130 1.51 -14.32 -19.42
N MET A 131 0.82 -13.47 -20.19
CA MET A 131 0.96 -12.02 -20.14
C MET A 131 -0.38 -11.35 -20.43
N ALA A 132 -0.60 -10.15 -19.89
CA ALA A 132 -1.65 -9.25 -20.33
C ALA A 132 -1.04 -7.98 -20.88
N THR A 133 -1.63 -7.47 -21.95
CA THR A 133 -1.30 -6.13 -22.44
C THR A 133 -1.78 -5.06 -21.47
N TYR A 134 -1.11 -3.92 -21.44
CA TYR A 134 -1.60 -2.73 -20.77
C TYR A 134 -1.32 -1.50 -21.61
N THR A 135 -2.20 -0.51 -21.48
CA THR A 135 -1.95 0.83 -22.03
C THR A 135 -1.26 1.66 -20.96
N LEU A 136 -0.11 2.24 -21.31
CA LEU A 136 0.61 3.24 -20.52
C LEU A 136 0.30 4.62 -21.11
N SER A 137 -0.29 5.50 -20.31
CA SER A 137 -0.48 6.92 -20.66
C SER A 137 0.37 7.79 -19.73
N ARG A 138 1.16 8.72 -20.25
CA ARG A 138 2.06 9.54 -19.43
C ARG A 138 2.22 10.97 -19.92
N THR A 139 2.52 11.87 -18.99
CA THR A 139 2.92 13.24 -19.29
C THR A 139 4.30 13.25 -19.98
N GLN A 140 4.58 14.28 -20.78
CA GLN A 140 5.84 14.38 -21.54
C GLN A 140 7.08 14.45 -20.64
N ASP A 141 6.94 15.00 -19.43
CA ASP A 141 7.98 15.08 -18.41
C ASP A 141 8.12 13.79 -17.58
N PHE A 142 7.31 12.76 -17.87
CA PHE A 142 7.25 11.50 -17.14
C PHE A 142 6.90 11.62 -15.65
N GLN A 143 6.36 12.77 -15.21
CA GLN A 143 5.98 13.00 -13.82
C GLN A 143 4.76 12.16 -13.44
N VAL A 144 3.76 12.07 -14.32
CA VAL A 144 2.51 11.32 -14.07
C VAL A 144 2.38 10.21 -15.12
N SER A 145 2.16 8.98 -14.66
CA SER A 145 1.93 7.81 -15.50
C SER A 145 0.70 7.02 -15.04
N PHE A 146 -0.11 6.54 -15.99
CA PHE A 146 -1.27 5.69 -15.76
C PHE A 146 -1.07 4.35 -16.47
N ILE A 147 -1.26 3.25 -15.76
CA ILE A 147 -1.26 1.89 -16.32
C ILE A 147 -2.68 1.35 -16.28
N GLU A 148 -3.19 0.97 -17.44
CA GLU A 148 -4.51 0.36 -17.62
C GLU A 148 -4.36 -1.04 -18.25
N PRO A 149 -4.35 -2.11 -17.44
CA PRO A 149 -4.25 -3.47 -17.97
C PRO A 149 -5.54 -3.90 -18.66
N SER A 150 -5.42 -4.67 -19.74
CA SER A 150 -6.56 -5.24 -20.48
C SER A 150 -7.28 -6.33 -19.68
N GLU A 151 -6.63 -6.87 -18.67
CA GLU A 151 -7.10 -7.95 -17.83
C GLU A 151 -6.75 -7.70 -16.36
N ARG A 152 -7.58 -8.19 -15.43
CA ARG A 152 -7.33 -8.03 -13.99
C ARG A 152 -6.00 -8.66 -13.57
N LEU A 153 -5.10 -7.85 -13.03
CA LEU A 153 -3.82 -8.28 -12.47
C LEU A 153 -3.98 -8.73 -11.01
N GLY A 154 -4.73 -7.96 -10.22
CA GLY A 154 -4.70 -7.96 -8.76
C GLY A 154 -3.56 -7.12 -8.19
N PHE A 155 -3.66 -6.78 -6.91
CA PHE A 155 -2.75 -5.85 -6.23
C PHE A 155 -1.27 -6.20 -6.41
N GLY A 156 -0.86 -7.44 -6.13
CA GLY A 156 0.56 -7.80 -6.18
C GLY A 156 1.16 -7.69 -7.58
N LEU A 157 0.41 -8.08 -8.62
CA LEU A 157 0.88 -7.98 -9.99
C LEU A 157 0.78 -6.55 -10.54
N ALA A 158 -0.21 -5.76 -10.12
CA ALA A 158 -0.28 -4.33 -10.42
C ALA A 158 0.96 -3.59 -9.89
N VAL A 159 1.35 -3.84 -8.64
CA VAL A 159 2.59 -3.30 -8.07
C VAL A 159 3.80 -3.72 -8.90
N ARG A 160 3.93 -5.01 -9.26
CA ARG A 160 5.03 -5.48 -10.11
C ARG A 160 5.12 -4.73 -11.43
N THR A 161 3.99 -4.55 -12.12
CA THR A 161 3.95 -3.84 -13.40
C THR A 161 4.47 -2.40 -13.27
N ALA A 162 4.05 -1.68 -12.23
CA ALA A 162 4.58 -0.35 -11.94
C ALA A 162 6.09 -0.37 -11.61
N LEU A 163 6.57 -1.34 -10.83
CA LEU A 163 7.99 -1.49 -10.51
C LEU A 163 8.85 -1.70 -11.77
N ARG A 164 8.33 -2.37 -12.81
CA ARG A 164 9.08 -2.64 -14.04
C ARG A 164 9.37 -1.40 -14.88
N ILE A 165 8.57 -0.35 -14.74
CA ILE A 165 8.78 0.93 -15.44
C ILE A 165 9.37 2.00 -14.52
N THR A 166 9.57 1.69 -13.23
CA THR A 166 10.15 2.62 -12.26
C THR A 166 11.65 2.76 -12.49
N THR A 167 12.14 4.00 -12.49
CA THR A 167 13.57 4.31 -12.67
C THR A 167 14.26 4.78 -11.39
N THR A 168 13.51 5.13 -10.35
CA THR A 168 14.05 5.60 -9.08
C THR A 168 14.52 4.44 -8.19
N PRO A 169 15.56 4.64 -7.35
CA PRO A 169 16.11 3.61 -6.49
C PRO A 169 15.13 3.11 -5.41
N TYR A 170 14.16 3.94 -5.03
CA TYR A 170 13.13 3.60 -4.06
C TYR A 170 11.72 3.83 -4.64
N VAL A 171 10.76 3.15 -4.02
CA VAL A 171 9.34 3.32 -4.28
C VAL A 171 8.56 3.51 -2.99
N TRP A 172 7.50 4.30 -3.07
CA TRP A 172 6.42 4.31 -2.10
C TRP A 172 5.23 3.56 -2.70
N ILE A 173 4.83 2.44 -2.12
CA ILE A 173 3.61 1.74 -2.55
C ILE A 173 2.44 2.23 -1.72
N HIS A 174 1.32 2.60 -2.35
CA HIS A 174 0.12 3.10 -1.71
C HIS A 174 -1.14 2.39 -2.26
N GLN A 175 -2.00 1.94 -1.36
CA GLN A 175 -3.33 1.41 -1.69
C GLN A 175 -4.38 2.52 -1.60
N HIS A 176 -5.34 2.55 -2.52
CA HIS A 176 -6.30 3.66 -2.69
C HIS A 176 -7.20 4.00 -1.49
N ASP A 177 -7.19 3.21 -0.41
CA ASP A 177 -8.06 3.32 0.75
C ASP A 177 -7.28 3.42 2.07
N TRP A 178 -6.02 3.85 2.01
CA TRP A 178 -5.22 4.20 3.18
C TRP A 178 -4.93 5.69 3.21
N THR A 179 -5.16 6.31 4.37
CA THR A 179 -4.81 7.71 4.62
C THR A 179 -3.66 7.79 5.61
N LEU A 180 -2.80 8.78 5.42
CA LEU A 180 -1.81 9.18 6.42
C LEU A 180 -2.52 9.94 7.54
N VAL A 181 -2.11 9.69 8.78
CA VAL A 181 -2.63 10.41 9.96
C VAL A 181 -1.53 10.93 10.88
N HIS A 182 -0.28 10.85 10.41
CA HIS A 182 0.91 11.31 11.10
C HIS A 182 1.98 11.67 10.06
N ASP A 183 2.82 12.65 10.41
CA ASP A 183 3.86 13.14 9.51
C ASP A 183 4.92 12.07 9.27
N ILE A 184 5.27 11.86 8.00
CA ILE A 184 6.22 10.82 7.62
C ILE A 184 7.52 11.48 7.14
N PRO A 185 8.65 11.32 7.85
CA PRO A 185 9.92 11.94 7.47
C PRO A 185 10.57 11.15 6.32
N VAL A 186 10.03 11.28 5.11
CA VAL A 186 10.47 10.49 3.95
C VAL A 186 11.93 10.71 3.60
N ALA A 187 12.39 11.96 3.50
CA ALA A 187 13.78 12.25 3.15
C ALA A 187 14.77 11.62 4.17
N PRO A 188 14.57 11.78 5.50
CA PRO A 188 15.35 11.06 6.50
C PRO A 188 15.27 9.53 6.41
N ILE A 189 14.09 8.96 6.13
CA ILE A 189 13.94 7.50 5.94
C ILE A 189 14.79 7.03 4.75
N LEU A 190 14.73 7.71 3.61
CA LEU A 190 15.51 7.36 2.42
C LEU A 190 17.02 7.45 2.67
N ASP A 191 17.47 8.46 3.41
CA ASP A 191 18.89 8.59 3.79
C ASP A 191 19.35 7.46 4.71
N VAL A 192 18.51 7.03 5.67
CA VAL A 192 18.76 5.85 6.51
C VAL A 192 18.79 4.58 5.66
N MET A 193 17.85 4.40 4.72
CA MET A 193 17.83 3.27 3.80
C MET A 193 19.10 3.18 2.98
N LYS A 194 19.53 4.30 2.39
CA LYS A 194 20.75 4.39 1.59
C LYS A 194 22.00 4.06 2.42
N SER A 195 22.10 4.62 3.62
CA SER A 195 23.28 4.46 4.48
C SER A 195 23.44 3.05 5.06
N ASN A 196 22.34 2.30 5.16
CA ASN A 196 22.33 0.92 5.65
C ASN A 196 22.13 -0.10 4.53
N ASP A 197 22.16 0.30 3.25
CA ASP A 197 21.80 -0.59 2.14
C ASP A 197 22.77 -1.78 2.01
N ALA A 198 24.06 -1.54 2.26
CA ALA A 198 25.13 -2.53 2.22
C ALA A 198 25.45 -3.15 3.59
N ASP A 199 24.71 -2.79 4.65
CA ASP A 199 24.90 -3.37 5.98
C ASP A 199 24.48 -4.86 5.96
N GLY A 200 25.42 -5.75 6.28
CA GLY A 200 25.18 -7.20 6.25
C GLY A 200 24.32 -7.70 7.42
N GLU A 201 24.20 -6.92 8.48
CA GLU A 201 23.51 -7.28 9.71
C GLU A 201 22.13 -6.63 9.82
N ARG A 202 22.03 -5.33 9.49
CA ARG A 202 20.82 -4.53 9.63
C ARG A 202 20.42 -3.78 8.35
N PRO A 203 20.34 -4.44 7.18
CA PRO A 203 19.98 -3.77 5.95
C PRO A 203 18.56 -3.19 6.05
N VAL A 204 18.39 -1.95 5.60
CA VAL A 204 17.08 -1.27 5.59
C VAL A 204 16.55 -1.21 4.17
N LYS A 205 15.82 -2.27 3.77
CA LYS A 205 15.35 -2.47 2.40
C LYS A 205 13.87 -2.16 2.21
N TYR A 206 13.10 -2.21 3.29
CA TYR A 206 11.66 -2.03 3.33
C TYR A 206 11.26 -1.40 4.67
N VAL A 207 10.43 -0.36 4.63
CA VAL A 207 9.90 0.36 5.80
C VAL A 207 8.39 0.48 5.68
N CYS A 208 7.65 -0.33 6.45
CA CYS A 208 6.19 -0.25 6.54
C CYS A 208 5.77 0.85 7.51
N LEU A 209 4.61 1.46 7.24
CA LEU A 209 3.98 2.38 8.18
C LEU A 209 3.00 1.65 9.09
N ALA A 210 2.91 2.11 10.35
CA ALA A 210 2.08 1.47 11.35
C ALA A 210 0.59 1.81 11.16
N SER A 211 -0.25 0.78 11.01
CA SER A 211 -1.71 0.89 11.20
C SER A 211 -2.12 0.40 12.58
N VAL A 212 -3.41 0.49 12.91
CA VAL A 212 -3.96 0.21 14.27
C VAL A 212 -3.49 -1.14 14.83
N ARG A 213 -3.44 -2.19 14.00
CA ARG A 213 -3.04 -3.54 14.44
C ARG A 213 -1.52 -3.73 14.61
N MET A 214 -0.75 -2.71 14.27
CA MET A 214 0.72 -2.71 14.34
C MET A 214 1.24 -1.79 15.45
N LEU A 215 0.33 -1.14 16.19
CA LEU A 215 0.70 -0.41 17.38
C LEU A 215 1.34 -1.37 18.39
N GLN A 216 2.43 -0.93 19.00
CA GLN A 216 3.21 -1.70 19.95
C GLN A 216 3.65 -3.07 19.39
N TYR A 217 3.89 -3.16 18.06
CA TYR A 217 4.26 -4.42 17.37
C TYR A 217 5.35 -5.24 18.08
N ALA A 218 6.41 -4.58 18.56
CA ALA A 218 7.52 -5.21 19.28
C ALA A 218 7.06 -5.95 20.56
N GLU A 219 5.96 -5.54 21.18
CA GLU A 219 5.40 -6.11 22.41
C GLU A 219 4.32 -7.18 22.13
N THR A 220 3.97 -7.42 20.88
CA THR A 220 2.95 -8.40 20.53
C THR A 220 3.47 -9.83 20.63
N ALA A 221 2.57 -10.79 20.84
CA ALA A 221 2.85 -12.24 20.79
C ALA A 221 3.57 -12.67 19.49
N HIS A 222 3.36 -11.95 18.37
CA HIS A 222 4.06 -12.23 17.12
C HIS A 222 5.58 -12.10 17.19
N VAL A 223 6.07 -11.28 18.13
CA VAL A 223 7.49 -11.10 18.45
C VAL A 223 7.82 -11.83 19.74
N GLN A 224 7.02 -11.58 20.79
CA GLN A 224 7.30 -11.97 22.16
C GLN A 224 7.21 -13.48 22.40
N ASP A 225 6.53 -14.27 21.58
CA ASP A 225 6.50 -15.72 21.78
C ASP A 225 7.74 -16.44 21.22
N PHE A 226 8.58 -15.74 20.44
CA PHE A 226 9.72 -16.34 19.75
C PHE A 226 11.04 -15.77 20.27
N ALA A 227 11.80 -16.58 21.01
CA ALA A 227 13.01 -16.12 21.72
C ALA A 227 14.02 -15.40 20.82
N HIS A 228 14.25 -15.91 19.61
CA HIS A 228 15.19 -15.30 18.67
C HIS A 228 14.65 -14.00 18.06
N LEU A 229 13.33 -13.89 17.81
CA LEU A 229 12.73 -12.64 17.33
C LEU A 229 12.76 -11.56 18.40
N ARG A 230 12.52 -11.93 19.67
CA ARG A 230 12.70 -11.02 20.82
C ARG A 230 14.13 -10.51 20.90
N ALA A 231 15.10 -11.41 20.86
CA ALA A 231 16.52 -11.06 20.92
C ALA A 231 16.92 -10.14 19.75
N LEU A 232 16.46 -10.46 18.53
CA LEU A 232 16.71 -9.65 17.35
C LEU A 232 16.06 -8.26 17.46
N THR A 233 14.84 -8.18 17.98
CA THR A 233 14.14 -6.91 18.22
C THR A 233 14.88 -6.05 19.23
N ALA A 234 15.29 -6.63 20.36
CA ALA A 234 16.08 -5.92 21.38
C ALA A 234 17.43 -5.43 20.82
N LYS A 235 18.03 -6.17 19.88
CA LYS A 235 19.30 -5.81 19.25
C LYS A 235 19.15 -4.68 18.22
N LEU A 236 18.12 -4.75 17.38
CA LEU A 236 18.04 -3.92 16.17
C LEU A 236 17.10 -2.71 16.28
N LYS A 237 16.11 -2.75 17.18
CA LYS A 237 15.20 -1.62 17.39
C LYS A 237 16.00 -0.41 17.89
N ASN A 238 15.95 0.68 17.15
CA ASN A 238 16.72 1.88 17.49
C ASN A 238 16.18 3.14 16.81
N ASP A 239 16.63 4.30 17.28
CA ASP A 239 16.47 5.59 16.64
C ASP A 239 17.61 5.83 15.66
N PHE A 240 17.36 5.57 14.38
CA PHE A 240 18.34 5.80 13.34
C PHE A 240 18.52 7.30 13.12
N THR A 241 19.77 7.71 12.87
CA THR A 241 20.10 9.11 12.56
C THR A 241 20.47 9.19 11.09
N SER A 242 19.83 10.10 10.38
CA SER A 242 20.20 10.42 9.00
C SER A 242 21.48 11.27 9.00
N HIS A 243 22.41 10.98 8.10
CA HIS A 243 23.61 11.80 7.88
C HIS A 243 23.24 13.16 7.31
N SER A 244 22.29 13.18 6.37
CA SER A 244 21.82 14.40 5.70
C SER A 244 20.87 15.23 6.58
N TYR A 245 20.23 14.61 7.59
CA TYR A 245 19.24 15.22 8.48
C TYR A 245 19.53 14.89 9.96
N PRO A 246 20.64 15.39 10.55
CA PRO A 246 21.10 14.98 11.88
C PRO A 246 20.13 15.31 13.03
N GLY A 247 19.22 16.28 12.83
CA GLY A 247 18.19 16.68 13.79
C GLY A 247 16.94 15.80 13.79
N THR A 248 16.80 14.89 12.82
CA THR A 248 15.60 14.03 12.69
C THR A 248 15.96 12.58 12.99
N LYS A 249 15.27 11.99 13.96
CA LYS A 249 15.38 10.56 14.26
C LYS A 249 14.37 9.78 13.43
N VAL A 250 14.80 8.60 12.97
CA VAL A 250 13.96 7.63 12.29
C VAL A 250 13.86 6.39 13.19
N PRO A 251 12.86 6.34 14.09
CA PRO A 251 12.64 5.16 14.94
C PRO A 251 12.22 3.97 14.08
N LEU A 252 13.01 2.90 14.09
CA LEU A 252 12.70 1.67 13.38
C LEU A 252 12.74 0.47 14.33
N THR A 253 11.78 -0.44 14.18
CA THR A 253 11.83 -1.77 14.79
C THR A 253 11.85 -2.82 13.67
N PRO A 254 12.62 -3.93 13.82
CA PRO A 254 12.55 -5.01 12.85
C PRO A 254 11.11 -5.56 12.80
N MET A 255 10.66 -5.87 11.58
CA MET A 255 9.36 -6.45 11.33
C MET A 255 9.50 -7.82 10.67
N PHE A 256 8.70 -8.78 11.12
CA PHE A 256 8.80 -10.19 10.71
C PHE A 256 7.73 -10.59 9.70
N PHE A 257 7.32 -9.65 8.86
CA PHE A 257 6.29 -9.86 7.82
C PHE A 257 6.43 -8.80 6.71
N TRP A 258 6.08 -9.13 5.48
CA TRP A 258 5.98 -8.17 4.37
C TRP A 258 4.52 -7.80 4.17
N HIS A 259 4.16 -6.53 4.40
CA HIS A 259 2.78 -6.04 4.29
C HIS A 259 2.52 -5.29 2.97
N ASP A 260 1.24 -5.25 2.60
CA ASP A 260 0.74 -4.53 1.41
C ASP A 260 0.33 -3.09 1.72
N LYS A 261 0.26 -2.75 3.01
CA LYS A 261 -0.03 -1.41 3.53
C LYS A 261 1.02 -0.41 3.01
N PRO A 262 0.71 0.90 3.01
CA PRO A 262 1.67 1.92 2.59
C PRO A 262 3.06 1.75 3.20
N HIS A 263 4.08 1.74 2.33
CA HIS A 263 5.46 1.45 2.69
C HIS A 263 6.45 2.03 1.68
N ILE A 264 7.69 2.21 2.13
CA ILE A 264 8.84 2.59 1.30
C ILE A 264 9.72 1.36 1.11
N ALA A 265 10.20 1.11 -0.10
CA ALA A 265 11.10 -0.02 -0.38
C ALA A 265 12.14 0.31 -1.43
N SER A 266 13.30 -0.35 -1.35
CA SER A 266 14.28 -0.37 -2.45
C SER A 266 13.67 -1.07 -3.65
N THR A 267 13.63 -0.40 -4.81
CA THR A 267 13.05 -0.91 -6.06
C THR A 267 13.71 -2.22 -6.47
N GLN A 268 15.05 -2.27 -6.43
CA GLN A 268 15.82 -3.47 -6.78
C GLN A 268 15.58 -4.63 -5.80
N HIS A 269 15.52 -4.36 -4.50
CA HIS A 269 15.22 -5.39 -3.50
C HIS A 269 13.79 -5.92 -3.66
N TYR A 270 12.82 -5.04 -3.94
CA TYR A 270 11.44 -5.40 -4.20
C TYR A 270 11.34 -6.37 -5.39
N LEU A 271 11.94 -6.00 -6.53
CA LEU A 271 11.97 -6.85 -7.71
C LEU A 271 12.68 -8.18 -7.46
N SER A 272 13.83 -8.18 -6.80
CA SER A 272 14.63 -9.40 -6.60
C SER A 272 14.15 -10.33 -5.48
N ARG A 273 13.48 -9.81 -4.44
CA ARG A 273 13.02 -10.61 -3.29
C ARG A 273 11.55 -10.96 -3.33
N VAL A 274 10.70 -10.01 -3.72
CA VAL A 274 9.26 -10.22 -3.81
C VAL A 274 8.90 -10.82 -5.16
N PHE A 275 9.51 -10.34 -6.23
CA PHE A 275 9.22 -10.77 -7.61
C PHE A 275 10.40 -11.42 -8.34
N PRO A 276 11.15 -12.36 -7.73
CA PRO A 276 12.36 -12.94 -8.34
C PRO A 276 12.09 -13.62 -9.68
N THR A 277 10.86 -14.10 -9.89
CA THR A 277 10.41 -14.72 -11.12
C THR A 277 8.95 -14.33 -11.40
N ARG A 278 8.50 -14.54 -12.64
CA ARG A 278 7.09 -14.34 -13.02
C ARG A 278 6.10 -15.14 -12.15
N LEU A 279 6.53 -16.29 -11.61
CA LEU A 279 5.74 -17.21 -10.80
C LEU A 279 5.68 -16.84 -9.31
N ALA A 280 6.36 -15.76 -8.89
CA ALA A 280 6.48 -15.44 -7.46
C ALA A 280 5.14 -15.15 -6.78
N ILE A 281 4.18 -14.58 -7.50
CA ILE A 281 2.84 -14.24 -7.00
C ILE A 281 1.78 -14.72 -8.01
N PRO A 282 0.74 -15.45 -7.57
CA PRO A 282 -0.41 -15.81 -8.40
C PRO A 282 -1.24 -14.58 -8.81
N ARG A 283 -1.95 -14.69 -9.94
CA ARG A 283 -2.90 -13.66 -10.37
C ARG A 283 -3.96 -13.42 -9.29
N GLY A 284 -4.27 -12.15 -9.03
CA GLY A 284 -5.28 -11.77 -8.04
C GLY A 284 -4.84 -11.82 -6.57
N ALA A 285 -3.63 -12.31 -6.27
CA ALA A 285 -3.13 -12.43 -4.90
C ALA A 285 -2.55 -11.12 -4.35
N PHE A 286 -2.66 -10.97 -3.04
CA PHE A 286 -1.96 -9.94 -2.27
C PHE A 286 -0.50 -10.40 -2.02
N ILE A 287 0.41 -9.43 -1.88
CA ILE A 287 1.82 -9.72 -1.62
C ILE A 287 1.94 -10.32 -0.23
N GLU A 288 1.19 -9.82 0.75
CA GLU A 288 1.19 -10.32 2.12
C GLU A 288 0.70 -11.77 2.23
N ASP A 289 -0.33 -12.14 1.47
CA ASP A 289 -0.91 -13.49 1.48
C ASP A 289 0.07 -14.57 0.99
N THR A 290 1.12 -14.19 0.27
CA THR A 290 2.09 -15.12 -0.32
C THR A 290 3.51 -14.85 0.20
N ILE A 291 4.05 -13.70 -0.18
CA ILE A 291 5.40 -13.28 0.17
C ILE A 291 5.50 -12.91 1.64
N GLY A 292 4.48 -12.26 2.22
CA GLY A 292 4.45 -11.93 3.64
C GLY A 292 4.56 -13.18 4.52
N HIS A 293 3.76 -14.20 4.24
CA HIS A 293 3.85 -15.50 4.92
C HIS A 293 5.20 -16.19 4.69
N ARG A 294 5.70 -16.25 3.45
CA ARG A 294 7.01 -16.81 3.15
C ARG A 294 8.13 -16.11 3.93
N ALA A 295 8.10 -14.79 3.96
CA ALA A 295 9.07 -13.97 4.66
C ALA A 295 9.04 -14.26 6.16
N ARG A 296 7.83 -14.27 6.75
CA ARG A 296 7.64 -14.61 8.16
C ARG A 296 8.18 -16.00 8.50
N THR A 297 7.84 -17.03 7.74
CA THR A 297 8.35 -18.39 7.95
C THR A 297 9.87 -18.42 7.92
N GLN A 298 10.50 -17.82 6.90
CA GLN A 298 11.97 -17.78 6.81
C GLN A 298 12.62 -17.02 7.98
N MET A 299 12.07 -15.88 8.39
CA MET A 299 12.59 -15.11 9.53
C MET A 299 12.41 -15.85 10.86
N LYS A 300 11.26 -16.51 11.03
CA LYS A 300 10.93 -17.28 12.23
C LYS A 300 11.73 -18.57 12.35
N GLU A 301 11.89 -19.32 11.27
CA GLU A 301 12.40 -20.70 11.35
C GLU A 301 13.88 -20.79 10.95
N GLN A 302 14.34 -19.88 10.09
CA GLN A 302 15.71 -19.92 9.54
C GLN A 302 16.56 -18.74 10.05
N GLY A 303 15.98 -17.77 10.74
CA GLY A 303 16.69 -16.61 11.30
C GLY A 303 17.21 -15.62 10.24
N VAL A 304 16.76 -15.71 8.99
CA VAL A 304 17.29 -14.92 7.86
C VAL A 304 16.63 -13.54 7.70
N TRP A 305 16.41 -12.81 8.80
CA TRP A 305 15.76 -11.49 8.75
C TRP A 305 16.53 -10.47 7.89
N ALA A 306 17.86 -10.44 7.95
CA ALA A 306 18.68 -9.54 7.14
C ALA A 306 18.49 -9.75 5.62
N ARG A 307 18.09 -10.96 5.19
CA ARG A 307 17.75 -11.23 3.78
C ARG A 307 16.53 -10.43 3.31
N TRP A 308 15.61 -10.16 4.22
CA TRP A 308 14.38 -9.41 3.97
C TRP A 308 14.54 -7.92 4.26
N GLY A 309 15.28 -7.56 5.32
CA GLY A 309 15.53 -6.16 5.68
C GLY A 309 14.23 -5.37 5.90
N CYS A 310 13.24 -6.03 6.51
CA CYS A 310 11.90 -5.48 6.73
C CYS A 310 11.84 -4.76 8.07
N TRP A 311 11.48 -3.48 8.02
CA TRP A 311 11.33 -2.60 9.16
C TRP A 311 9.93 -2.03 9.25
N LEU A 312 9.53 -1.67 10.46
CA LEU A 312 8.36 -0.88 10.76
C LEU A 312 8.82 0.49 11.24
N PHE A 313 8.33 1.55 10.61
CA PHE A 313 8.45 2.90 11.16
C PHE A 313 7.70 2.96 12.48
N TYR A 314 8.42 3.26 13.56
CA TYR A 314 7.98 2.96 14.92
C TYR A 314 7.93 4.18 15.87
N PRO A 315 7.32 5.29 15.44
CA PRO A 315 7.35 6.53 16.20
C PRO A 315 6.60 6.40 17.54
N GLY A 316 7.12 7.11 18.54
CA GLY A 316 6.59 7.08 19.91
C GLY A 316 6.57 5.67 20.52
N GLU A 317 7.59 4.86 20.27
CA GLU A 317 7.66 3.46 20.72
C GLU A 317 6.49 2.61 20.18
N GLY A 318 6.09 2.88 18.94
CA GLY A 318 4.99 2.21 18.27
C GLY A 318 3.60 2.57 18.81
N ARG A 319 3.48 3.66 19.58
CA ARG A 319 2.17 4.15 20.06
C ARG A 319 1.52 5.13 19.10
N GLN A 320 2.26 5.63 18.12
CA GLN A 320 1.74 6.58 17.15
C GLN A 320 1.24 5.85 15.89
N LEU A 321 -0.01 6.12 15.55
CA LEU A 321 -0.65 5.61 14.37
C LEU A 321 -0.18 6.41 13.16
N CYS A 322 0.31 5.74 12.10
CA CYS A 322 0.69 6.41 10.85
C CYS A 322 -0.40 6.32 9.79
N LEU A 323 -1.20 5.24 9.82
CA LEU A 323 -2.15 4.89 8.78
C LEU A 323 -3.56 4.64 9.31
N ARG A 324 -4.57 5.13 8.59
CA ARG A 324 -5.98 4.79 8.79
C ARG A 324 -6.60 4.24 7.50
N HIS A 325 -7.25 3.09 7.62
CA HIS A 325 -7.98 2.46 6.51
C HIS A 325 -9.36 3.10 6.35
N LEU A 326 -9.78 3.33 5.12
CA LEU A 326 -11.09 3.89 4.77
C LEU A 326 -12.13 2.81 4.44
N ASP A 327 -11.75 1.53 4.50
CA ASP A 327 -12.61 0.40 4.13
C ASP A 327 -13.21 0.56 2.73
N GLY A 328 -12.36 0.81 1.72
CA GLY A 328 -12.79 1.18 0.37
C GLY A 328 -13.68 0.15 -0.34
N ARG A 329 -13.72 -1.09 0.15
CA ARG A 329 -14.63 -2.16 -0.34
C ARG A 329 -16.04 -2.13 0.26
N ARG A 330 -16.26 -1.32 1.29
CA ARG A 330 -17.56 -1.10 1.94
C ARG A 330 -18.03 0.34 1.76
N TRP A 331 -17.10 1.28 1.63
CA TRP A 331 -17.39 2.67 1.39
C TRP A 331 -18.17 2.85 0.08
N ARG A 332 -19.35 3.48 0.17
CA ARG A 332 -20.25 3.76 -0.97
C ARG A 332 -20.28 5.24 -1.34
N GLY A 333 -19.39 6.06 -0.77
CA GLY A 333 -19.43 7.51 -0.89
C GLY A 333 -20.10 8.20 0.31
N ALA A 334 -19.75 9.48 0.51
CA ALA A 334 -20.26 10.30 1.61
C ALA A 334 -21.78 10.48 1.56
N GLU A 335 -22.35 10.62 0.35
CA GLU A 335 -23.80 10.76 0.15
C GLU A 335 -24.55 9.48 0.53
N ALA A 336 -24.03 8.31 0.12
CA ALA A 336 -24.62 7.02 0.43
C ALA A 336 -24.56 6.71 1.93
N GLU A 337 -23.45 7.05 2.61
CA GLU A 337 -23.31 6.94 4.06
C GLU A 337 -24.26 7.88 4.81
N THR A 338 -24.44 9.11 4.31
CA THR A 338 -25.38 10.08 4.89
C THR A 338 -26.81 9.58 4.75
N THR A 339 -27.17 9.02 3.59
CA THR A 339 -28.48 8.41 3.34
C THR A 339 -28.71 7.20 4.25
N LEU A 340 -27.73 6.31 4.38
CA LEU A 340 -27.81 5.15 5.26
C LEU A 340 -27.98 5.56 6.74
N LYS A 341 -27.20 6.55 7.20
CA LYS A 341 -27.33 7.11 8.56
C LYS A 341 -28.68 7.78 8.78
N ALA A 342 -29.23 8.46 7.77
CA ALA A 342 -30.56 9.06 7.83
C ALA A 342 -31.65 7.98 7.92
N MET A 343 -31.54 6.90 7.14
CA MET A 343 -32.44 5.74 7.20
C MET A 343 -32.38 5.07 8.58
N TYR A 344 -31.18 4.80 9.12
CA TYR A 344 -31.03 4.24 10.48
C TYR A 344 -31.61 5.17 11.56
N LYS A 345 -31.42 6.50 11.45
CA LYS A 345 -32.04 7.48 12.36
C LYS A 345 -33.58 7.50 12.26
N GLN A 346 -34.15 7.21 11.09
CA GLN A 346 -35.60 7.08 10.92
C GLN A 346 -36.11 5.75 11.49
N SER A 347 -35.41 4.63 11.27
CA SER A 347 -35.82 3.32 11.80
C SER A 347 -35.75 3.25 13.34
N SER A 348 -34.75 3.90 13.94
CA SER A 348 -34.55 3.96 15.40
C SER A 348 -35.53 4.91 16.12
N ARG A 349 -36.23 5.80 15.41
CA ARG A 349 -37.33 6.62 15.96
C ARG A 349 -38.68 5.90 15.99
N GLY A 350 -38.79 4.73 15.37
CA GLY A 350 -40.02 3.92 15.31
C GLY A 350 -40.12 2.80 16.36
N SER A 351 -39.13 2.64 17.24
CA SER A 351 -39.09 1.54 18.21
C SER A 351 -39.26 2.08 19.65
N THR A 352 -40.48 2.08 20.16
CA THR A 352 -40.72 2.23 21.60
C THR A 352 -40.21 0.99 22.33
N PRO A 353 -39.47 1.12 23.45
CA PRO A 353 -38.94 -0.04 24.14
C PRO A 353 -40.04 -0.74 24.95
N THR A 354 -40.39 -1.97 24.56
CA THR A 354 -41.20 -2.87 25.38
C THR A 354 -40.32 -3.45 26.50
N PRO A 355 -40.72 -3.38 27.78
CA PRO A 355 -39.92 -3.92 28.88
C PRO A 355 -39.87 -5.45 28.81
N THR A 356 -38.66 -6.00 28.91
CA THR A 356 -38.37 -7.44 28.84
C THR A 356 -38.77 -8.14 30.15
N PRO A 357 -39.42 -9.31 30.13
CA PRO A 357 -39.70 -10.09 31.33
C PRO A 357 -38.46 -10.85 31.82
N THR A 358 -38.27 -10.87 33.14
CA THR A 358 -37.18 -11.52 33.87
C THR A 358 -37.19 -13.05 33.66
N PRO A 359 -36.05 -13.71 33.39
CA PRO A 359 -36.02 -15.16 33.20
C PRO A 359 -35.94 -15.92 34.53
N THR A 360 -36.85 -16.90 34.68
CA THR A 360 -36.87 -17.92 35.74
C THR A 360 -35.74 -18.94 35.54
N PRO A 361 -35.04 -19.43 36.59
CA PRO A 361 -33.94 -20.36 36.45
C PRO A 361 -34.40 -21.82 36.33
N THR A 362 -33.85 -22.56 35.36
CA THR A 362 -34.10 -24.00 35.16
C THR A 362 -32.88 -24.81 35.62
N PRO A 363 -33.05 -26.01 36.21
CA PRO A 363 -32.02 -26.64 37.04
C PRO A 363 -31.00 -27.49 36.26
N LYS A 364 -29.79 -27.57 36.83
CA LYS A 364 -28.65 -28.37 36.38
C LYS A 364 -28.98 -29.87 36.34
N GLN A 365 -28.73 -30.52 35.21
CA GLN A 365 -28.59 -31.97 35.13
C GLN A 365 -27.10 -32.35 35.15
N THR A 366 -26.72 -33.10 36.18
CA THR A 366 -25.50 -33.92 36.27
C THR A 366 -25.61 -35.18 35.42
N LYS A 367 -24.48 -35.65 34.87
CA LYS A 367 -24.05 -37.06 34.70
C LYS A 367 -22.70 -37.06 33.96
N ASN A 368 -21.63 -37.47 34.66
CA ASN A 368 -21.01 -38.80 34.70
C ASN A 368 -19.84 -38.90 33.72
#